data_AF-A0A2E6PLM2-F1
#
_entry.id   AF-A0A2E6PLM2-F1
#
_cell.length_a   1.000
_cell.length_b   1.000
_cell.length_c   1.000
_cell.angle_alpha   90.00
_cell.angle_beta   90.00
_cell.angle_gamma   90.00
#
_symmetry.space_group_name_H-M   'P 1'
#
loop_
_entity.id
_entity.type
_entity.pdbx_description
1 polymer ?
#
loop_
_entity_poly.entity_id
_entity_poly.type
_entity_poly.pdbx_seq_one_letter_code
_entity_poly.pdbx_strand_id
1 'polypeptide(L)'
;MDDGTVELKCKPYVEEEFYSNRRHLDTLEVLRGLGGEYVLLVGDYEGAQTPQDAAVQHLQQETKGFQLKELGAGSHFVPMEHPALVLKEIRNFID
;
A
#
# COMPACT_ATOMS: atom_id res chain seq x y z
N MET A 1 -13.47 -36.48 2.26
CA MET A 1 -12.32 -35.73 1.70
C MET A 1 -12.95 -34.81 0.67
N ASP A 2 -13.09 -33.53 1.01
CA ASP A 2 -13.58 -32.53 0.06
C ASP A 2 -12.55 -32.41 -1.07
N ASP A 3 -13.04 -32.26 -2.30
CA ASP A 3 -12.29 -32.43 -3.56
C ASP A 3 -11.22 -31.36 -3.84
N GLY A 4 -10.94 -30.48 -2.87
CA GLY A 4 -9.91 -29.44 -2.98
C GLY A 4 -10.20 -28.39 -4.06
N THR A 5 -11.38 -28.41 -4.67
CA THR A 5 -11.75 -27.41 -5.68
C THR A 5 -12.23 -26.14 -4.99
N VAL A 6 -11.57 -25.03 -5.32
CA VAL A 6 -11.97 -23.68 -4.90
C VAL A 6 -12.63 -23.02 -6.09
N GLU A 7 -13.91 -22.66 -5.95
CA GLU A 7 -14.56 -21.77 -6.90
C GLU A 7 -13.90 -20.39 -6.81
N LEU A 8 -13.34 -19.92 -7.92
CA LEU A 8 -12.87 -18.54 -8.05
C LEU A 8 -14.07 -17.60 -7.81
N LYS A 9 -13.92 -16.64 -6.88
CA LYS A 9 -14.97 -15.65 -6.55
C LYS A 9 -15.37 -14.77 -7.76
N CYS A 10 -14.58 -14.80 -8.84
CA CYS A 10 -14.75 -14.02 -10.05
C CYS A 10 -14.66 -14.94 -11.27
N LYS A 11 -15.34 -14.57 -12.37
CA LYS A 11 -15.17 -15.29 -13.64
C LYS A 11 -13.72 -15.13 -14.14
N PRO A 12 -13.07 -16.17 -14.69
CA PRO A 12 -11.66 -16.12 -15.11
C PRO A 12 -11.31 -14.96 -16.05
N TYR A 13 -12.21 -14.57 -16.95
CA TYR A 13 -11.96 -13.45 -17.88
C TYR A 13 -11.85 -12.09 -17.16
N VAL A 14 -12.54 -11.90 -16.03
CA VAL A 14 -12.50 -10.66 -15.25
C VAL A 14 -11.16 -10.53 -14.54
N GLU A 15 -10.63 -11.66 -14.07
CA GLU A 15 -9.31 -11.75 -13.45
C GLU A 15 -8.20 -11.52 -14.49
N GLU A 16 -8.33 -12.11 -15.68
CA GLU A 16 -7.44 -11.87 -16.82
C GLU A 16 -7.43 -10.39 -17.25
N GLU A 17 -8.60 -9.78 -17.40
CA GLU A 17 -8.72 -8.35 -17.72
C GLU A 17 -8.10 -7.47 -16.63
N PHE A 18 -8.34 -7.80 -15.35
CA PHE A 18 -7.73 -7.09 -14.24
C PHE A 18 -6.19 -7.19 -14.25
N TYR A 19 -5.62 -8.37 -14.45
CA TYR A 19 -4.16 -8.54 -14.52
C TYR A 19 -3.54 -7.91 -15.77
N SER A 20 -4.24 -7.91 -16.90
CA SER A 20 -3.82 -7.23 -18.14
C SER A 20 -3.78 -5.71 -17.95
N ASN A 21 -4.81 -5.14 -17.33
CA ASN A 21 -4.92 -3.69 -17.13
C ASN A 21 -4.06 -3.18 -15.98
N ARG A 22 -3.78 -3.99 -14.95
CA ARG A 22 -2.92 -3.61 -13.81
C ARG A 22 -1.51 -3.18 -14.25
N ARG A 23 -0.98 -3.74 -15.34
CA ARG A 23 0.32 -3.34 -15.91
C ARG A 23 0.31 -1.95 -16.57
N HIS A 24 -0.88 -1.44 -16.86
CA HIS A 24 -1.09 -0.15 -17.52
C HIS A 24 -1.63 0.91 -16.56
N LEU A 25 -1.69 0.61 -15.25
CA LEU A 25 -2.06 1.60 -14.25
C LEU A 25 -0.96 2.66 -14.18
N ASP A 26 -1.17 3.80 -14.82
CA ASP A 26 -0.27 4.93 -14.72
C ASP A 26 -0.48 5.61 -13.36
N THR A 27 0.41 5.31 -12.42
CA THR A 27 0.39 5.94 -11.10
C THR A 27 0.57 7.45 -11.18
N LEU A 28 1.13 7.98 -12.27
CA LEU A 28 1.26 9.43 -12.51
C LEU A 28 -0.11 10.11 -12.60
N GLU A 29 -1.12 9.46 -13.19
CA GLU A 29 -2.46 10.06 -13.28
C GLU A 29 -3.14 10.15 -11.91
N VAL A 30 -2.88 9.17 -11.03
CA VAL A 30 -3.53 9.08 -9.71
C VAL A 30 -2.85 9.96 -8.66
N LEU A 31 -1.53 10.13 -8.76
CA LEU A 31 -0.72 10.85 -7.76
C LEU A 31 -0.49 12.32 -8.11
N ARG A 32 -0.96 12.78 -9.28
CA ARG A 32 -0.82 14.17 -9.71
C ARG A 32 -1.60 15.12 -8.82
N GLY A 33 -0.95 16.19 -8.36
CA GLY A 33 -1.61 17.28 -7.62
C GLY A 33 -1.80 17.00 -6.12
N LEU A 34 -1.09 16.01 -5.57
CA LEU A 34 -1.02 15.76 -4.13
C LEU A 34 -0.29 16.93 -3.42
N GLY A 35 -1.05 17.97 -3.09
CA GLY A 35 -0.52 19.21 -2.50
C GLY A 35 -0.34 19.21 -0.98
N GLY A 36 -0.65 18.10 -0.31
CA GLY A 36 -0.59 17.97 1.16
C GLY A 36 0.74 17.44 1.69
N GLU A 37 0.77 17.25 3.00
CA GLU A 37 1.76 16.39 3.67
C GLU A 37 1.20 14.97 3.78
N TYR A 38 2.06 13.97 3.63
CA TYR A 38 1.68 12.56 3.62
C TYR A 38 2.63 11.73 4.48
N VAL A 39 2.08 10.69 5.09
CA VAL A 39 2.86 9.64 5.77
C VAL A 39 2.45 8.26 5.24
N LEU A 40 3.43 7.47 4.83
CA LEU A 40 3.28 6.06 4.47
C LEU A 40 3.74 5.20 5.66
N LEU A 41 2.79 4.54 6.31
CA LEU A 41 3.06 3.61 7.40
C LEU A 41 3.26 2.19 6.84
N VAL A 42 4.37 1.55 7.17
CA VAL A 42 4.69 0.19 6.72
C VAL A 42 4.97 -0.73 7.91
N GLY A 43 4.56 -1.99 7.79
CA GLY A 43 4.93 -3.03 8.75
C GLY A 43 6.41 -3.39 8.67
N ASP A 44 6.89 -4.16 9.63
CA ASP A 44 8.25 -4.68 9.69
C ASP A 44 8.28 -6.14 9.21
N TYR A 45 8.41 -6.31 7.89
CA TYR A 45 8.48 -7.61 7.24
C TYR A 45 9.35 -7.56 5.98
N GLU A 46 9.88 -8.72 5.58
CA GLU A 46 10.67 -8.83 4.36
C GLU A 46 9.83 -8.47 3.12
N GLY A 47 10.28 -7.46 2.37
CA GLY A 47 9.54 -6.92 1.22
C GLY A 47 8.55 -5.80 1.55
N ALA A 48 8.57 -5.26 2.77
CA ALA A 48 7.95 -3.97 3.08
C ALA A 48 8.53 -2.85 2.20
N GLN A 49 7.72 -1.84 1.89
CA GLN A 49 8.18 -0.73 1.06
C GLN A 49 9.31 0.05 1.74
N THR A 50 10.30 0.42 0.95
CA THR A 50 11.51 1.12 1.38
C THR A 50 11.63 2.49 0.69
N PRO A 51 12.45 3.41 1.24
CA PRO A 51 12.77 4.67 0.57
C PRO A 51 13.41 4.50 -0.82
N GLN A 52 13.93 3.32 -1.15
CA GLN A 52 14.57 3.03 -2.43
C GLN A 52 13.57 2.57 -3.50
N ASP A 53 12.33 2.27 -3.13
CA ASP A 53 11.32 1.82 -4.09
C ASP A 53 10.90 2.97 -5.00
N ALA A 54 10.80 2.68 -6.31
CA ALA A 54 10.46 3.69 -7.32
C ALA A 54 9.15 4.42 -7.01
N ALA A 55 8.14 3.73 -6.49
CA ALA A 55 6.87 4.33 -6.11
C ALA A 55 7.01 5.30 -4.92
N VAL A 56 7.87 4.98 -3.95
CA VAL A 56 8.12 5.82 -2.77
C VAL A 56 8.91 7.07 -3.17
N GLN A 57 9.94 6.91 -4.00
CA GLN A 57 10.71 8.03 -4.53
C GLN A 57 9.83 8.98 -5.35
N HIS A 58 8.92 8.42 -6.16
CA HIS A 58 8.01 9.21 -6.95
C HIS A 58 7.02 10.01 -6.08
N LEU A 59 6.41 9.37 -5.08
CA LEU A 59 5.55 10.06 -4.10
C LEU A 59 6.28 11.19 -3.37
N GLN A 60 7.54 10.97 -3.01
CA GLN A 60 8.37 11.98 -2.37
C GLN A 60 8.64 13.18 -3.28
N GLN A 61 8.67 13.00 -4.61
CA GLN A 61 8.87 14.08 -5.58
C GLN A 61 7.60 14.88 -5.87
N GLU A 62 6.44 14.23 -5.89
CA GLU A 62 5.16 14.87 -6.27
C GLU A 62 4.48 15.64 -5.11
N THR A 63 4.85 15.34 -3.86
CA THR A 63 4.18 15.89 -2.67
C THR A 63 4.99 17.01 -2.03
N LYS A 64 4.31 17.91 -1.28
CA LYS A 64 4.99 18.98 -0.54
C LYS A 64 5.72 18.48 0.71
N GLY A 65 5.25 17.38 1.28
CA GLY A 65 5.87 16.70 2.41
C GLY A 65 5.52 15.23 2.38
N PHE A 66 6.52 14.37 2.52
CA PHE A 66 6.36 12.92 2.55
C PHE A 66 7.26 12.30 3.60
N GLN A 67 6.70 11.38 4.38
CA GLN A 67 7.44 10.56 5.33
C GLN A 67 7.09 9.09 5.09
N LEU A 68 8.12 8.25 5.04
CA LEU A 68 7.94 6.79 5.16
C LEU A 68 8.31 6.41 6.60
N LYS A 69 7.42 5.69 7.28
CA LYS A 69 7.63 5.25 8.66
C LYS A 69 7.34 3.76 8.79
N GLU A 70 8.40 3.01 9.07
CA GLU A 70 8.30 1.63 9.50
C GLU A 70 7.85 1.56 10.96
N LEU A 71 6.95 0.63 11.26
CA LEU A 71 6.31 0.50 12.57
C LEU A 71 7.04 -0.45 13.53
N GLY A 72 8.07 -1.17 13.07
CA GLY A 72 8.80 -2.17 13.86
C GLY A 72 7.95 -3.38 14.29
N ALA A 73 6.78 -3.55 13.67
CA ALA A 73 5.86 -4.65 13.91
C ALA A 73 4.92 -4.85 12.71
N GLY A 74 4.39 -6.07 12.60
CA GLY A 74 3.33 -6.43 11.68
C GLY A 74 3.78 -6.65 10.24
N SER A 75 2.92 -7.32 9.49
CA SER A 75 3.09 -7.64 8.08
C SER A 75 2.54 -6.54 7.17
N HIS A 76 2.30 -6.88 5.90
CA HIS A 76 1.49 -6.08 4.99
C HIS A 76 0.10 -5.73 5.57
N PHE A 77 -0.37 -6.51 6.54
CA PHE A 77 -1.64 -6.34 7.23
C PHE A 77 -1.51 -5.66 8.60
N VAL A 78 -0.43 -4.90 8.85
CA VAL A 78 -0.20 -4.16 10.10
C VAL A 78 -1.40 -3.35 10.61
N PRO A 79 -2.29 -2.76 9.76
CA PRO A 79 -3.50 -2.09 10.27
C PRO A 79 -4.49 -3.03 10.97
N MET A 80 -4.55 -4.31 10.57
CA MET A 80 -5.42 -5.31 11.19
C MET A 80 -4.75 -6.00 12.38
N GLU A 81 -3.45 -6.21 12.32
CA GLU A 81 -2.67 -6.89 13.36
C GLU A 81 -2.38 -5.98 14.55
N HIS A 82 -2.05 -4.71 14.28
CA HIS A 82 -1.64 -3.72 15.27
C HIS A 82 -2.43 -2.40 15.12
N PRO A 83 -3.77 -2.42 15.18
CA PRO A 83 -4.61 -1.24 14.95
C PRO A 83 -4.32 -0.10 15.92
N ALA A 84 -3.96 -0.41 17.17
CA ALA A 84 -3.60 0.61 18.17
C ALA A 84 -2.30 1.35 17.83
N LEU A 85 -1.32 0.65 17.26
CA LEU A 85 -0.05 1.22 16.82
C LEU A 85 -0.28 2.15 15.63
N VAL A 86 -1.04 1.67 14.62
CA VAL A 86 -1.41 2.46 13.45
C VAL A 86 -2.22 3.70 13.85
N LEU A 87 -3.22 3.56 14.72
CA LEU A 87 -4.02 4.68 15.21
C LEU A 87 -3.18 5.72 15.96
N LYS A 88 -2.19 5.29 16.75
CA LYS A 88 -1.26 6.20 17.43
C LYS A 88 -0.48 7.03 16.41
N GLU A 89 0.04 6.40 15.36
CA GLU A 89 0.81 7.14 14.35
C GLU A 89 -0.03 8.06 13.48
N ILE A 90 -1.29 7.68 13.19
CA ILE A 90 -2.24 8.58 12.53
C ILE A 90 -2.49 9.83 13.38
N ARG A 91 -2.67 9.67 14.70
CA ARG A 91 -2.84 10.81 15.62
C ARG A 91 -1.62 11.71 15.65
N ASN A 92 -0.43 11.14 15.83
CA ASN A 92 0.84 11.88 15.85
C ASN A 92 1.10 12.69 14.57
N PHE A 93 0.53 12.29 13.45
CA PHE A 93 0.69 12.97 12.17
C PHE A 93 -0.30 14.13 11.98
N ILE A 94 -1.51 14.00 12.54
CA ILE A 94 -2.58 15.00 12.40
C ILE A 94 -2.50 16.09 13.47
N ASP A 95 -2.05 15.73 14.68
CA ASP A 95 -1.88 16.63 15.83
C ASP A 95 -0.66 17.55 15.67
#